data_AF-A0A937MRU5-F1
#
_entry.id   AF-A0A937MRU5-F1
#
_cell.length_a   1.000
_cell.length_b   1.000
_cell.length_c   1.000
_cell.angle_alpha   90.00
_cell.angle_beta   90.00
_cell.angle_gamma   90.00
#
_symmetry.space_group_name_H-M   'P 1'
#
loop_
_entity.id
_entity.type
_entity.pdbx_description
1 polymer ?
#
loop_
_entity_poly.entity_id
_entity_poly.type
_entity_poly.pdbx_seq_one_letter_code
_entity_poly.pdbx_strand_id
1 'polypeptide(L)'
;MAESFVRSAACHIQPLENSGSFGFGFYTLRMERHPLLKVEEILPILSRISIFGALDDQQLYAVFHLLEVEIYKKGDIVFEQGESPTHIRIVKKGIIRIVENLREMPLELYEFDVGDCFGETAVIGILPHTASAVALEDSELLVFPREKLFGLYETDPKLFGLLILNIAREACRRLSQTEEVMLHYALEGRAGG
;
A
#
# COMPACT_ATOMS: atom_id res chain seq x y z
N MET A 1 -15.53 35.82 -1.77
CA MET A 1 -15.20 36.20 -0.38
C MET A 1 -16.11 35.35 0.51
N ALA A 2 -15.75 34.11 0.81
CA ALA A 2 -14.72 33.66 1.75
C ALA A 2 -15.18 33.77 3.22
N GLU A 3 -15.00 32.64 3.92
CA GLU A 3 -15.02 32.42 5.39
C GLU A 3 -16.38 32.29 6.08
N SER A 4 -16.57 31.46 7.11
CA SER A 4 -15.87 30.29 7.68
C SER A 4 -16.73 29.78 8.86
N PHE A 5 -16.47 28.56 9.34
CA PHE A 5 -16.87 27.92 10.62
C PHE A 5 -17.69 26.62 10.49
N VAL A 6 -16.98 25.54 10.19
CA VAL A 6 -17.38 24.18 10.61
C VAL A 6 -16.83 23.95 12.01
N ARG A 7 -17.71 23.58 12.93
CA ARG A 7 -17.42 23.31 14.34
C ARG A 7 -16.63 22.01 14.50
N SER A 8 -15.64 22.08 15.38
CA SER A 8 -14.88 20.98 15.98
C SER A 8 -15.78 19.88 16.55
N ALA A 9 -15.50 18.63 16.20
CA ALA A 9 -15.92 17.46 16.95
C ALA A 9 -14.67 16.85 17.61
N ALA A 10 -14.57 17.00 18.93
CA ALA A 10 -13.55 16.39 19.75
C ALA A 10 -13.87 14.89 19.92
N CYS A 11 -12.95 14.01 19.56
CA CYS A 11 -13.04 12.58 19.87
C CYS A 11 -12.51 12.36 21.29
N HIS A 12 -13.41 12.15 22.25
CA HIS A 12 -13.07 11.65 23.58
C HIS A 12 -12.95 10.12 23.51
N ILE A 13 -11.75 9.61 23.80
CA ILE A 13 -11.52 8.18 24.02
C ILE A 13 -11.71 7.95 25.53
N GLN A 14 -12.77 7.24 25.91
CA GLN A 14 -12.89 6.65 27.25
C GLN A 14 -12.69 5.13 27.15
N PRO A 15 -11.89 4.51 28.02
CA PRO A 15 -11.78 3.06 28.09
C PRO A 15 -13.00 2.48 28.82
N LEU A 16 -13.61 1.43 28.26
CA LEU A 16 -14.61 0.63 28.95
C LEU A 16 -13.91 -0.49 29.73
N GLU A 17 -14.13 -0.51 31.04
CA GLU A 17 -13.67 -1.55 31.95
C GLU A 17 -14.40 -2.89 31.70
N ASN A 18 -13.63 -3.95 31.95
CA ASN A 18 -13.92 -5.39 31.90
C ASN A 18 -15.37 -5.85 32.21
N SER A 19 -15.87 -6.77 31.38
CA SER A 19 -16.36 -8.07 31.86
C SER A 19 -16.65 -9.05 30.71
N GLY A 20 -15.97 -10.20 30.70
CA GLY A 20 -16.54 -11.47 30.23
C GLY A 20 -16.27 -11.91 28.78
N SER A 21 -15.53 -13.01 28.67
CA SER A 21 -15.56 -14.05 27.63
C SER A 21 -15.22 -13.70 26.17
N PHE A 22 -14.08 -14.26 25.72
CA PHE A 22 -13.78 -14.73 24.36
C PHE A 22 -14.69 -14.24 23.22
N GLY A 23 -14.18 -13.31 22.41
CA GLY A 23 -14.74 -12.95 21.12
C GLY A 23 -13.64 -12.39 20.23
N PHE A 24 -13.40 -13.04 19.09
CA PHE A 24 -12.54 -12.58 18.00
C PHE A 24 -12.85 -11.12 17.65
N GLY A 25 -11.94 -10.21 17.97
CA GLY A 25 -12.01 -8.81 17.57
C GLY A 25 -11.50 -8.65 16.14
N PHE A 26 -12.36 -8.95 15.15
CA PHE A 26 -12.19 -8.43 13.80
C PHE A 26 -12.30 -6.91 13.87
N TYR A 27 -11.18 -6.19 13.84
CA TYR A 27 -11.18 -4.77 13.47
C TYR A 27 -11.39 -4.68 11.96
N THR A 28 -12.59 -5.03 11.48
CA THR A 28 -12.97 -4.70 10.11
C THR A 28 -13.27 -3.21 10.09
N LEU A 29 -12.22 -2.39 9.97
CA LEU A 29 -12.38 -1.00 9.55
C LEU A 29 -13.04 -1.03 8.19
N ARG A 30 -14.28 -0.54 8.16
CA ARG A 30 -15.10 -0.42 6.96
C ARG A 30 -14.40 0.58 6.03
N MET A 31 -13.59 0.07 5.12
CA MET A 31 -12.94 0.86 4.09
C MET A 31 -13.97 1.28 3.05
N GLU A 32 -14.17 2.58 2.87
CA GLU A 32 -14.98 3.09 1.77
C GLU A 32 -14.13 3.09 0.50
N ARG A 33 -14.46 2.20 -0.44
CA ARG A 33 -13.86 2.15 -1.76
C ARG A 33 -14.69 2.96 -2.74
N HIS A 34 -14.04 3.83 -3.48
CA HIS A 34 -14.70 4.64 -4.49
C HIS A 34 -14.06 4.45 -5.87
N PRO A 35 -14.86 4.39 -6.95
CA PRO A 35 -14.33 4.40 -8.30
C PRO A 35 -13.61 5.73 -8.57
N LEU A 36 -12.57 5.69 -9.40
CA LEU A 36 -11.90 6.91 -9.85
C LEU A 36 -12.81 7.69 -10.80
N LEU A 37 -13.05 8.96 -10.49
CA LEU A 37 -14.02 9.78 -11.22
C LEU A 37 -13.41 10.67 -12.31
N LYS A 38 -12.09 10.88 -12.29
CA LYS A 38 -11.42 11.84 -13.18
C LYS A 38 -10.12 11.28 -13.74
N VAL A 39 -10.16 10.89 -15.01
CA VAL A 39 -9.04 10.28 -15.74
C VAL A 39 -7.87 11.27 -15.87
N GLU A 40 -8.19 12.55 -16.08
CA GLU A 40 -7.25 13.62 -16.40
C GLU A 40 -6.33 13.96 -15.22
N GLU A 41 -6.81 13.75 -13.98
CA GLU A 41 -6.04 14.00 -12.76
C GLU A 41 -5.11 12.83 -12.41
N ILE A 42 -5.44 11.61 -12.87
CA ILE A 42 -4.79 10.38 -12.42
C ILE A 42 -3.77 9.86 -13.44
N LEU A 43 -4.06 9.94 -14.74
CA LEU A 43 -3.12 9.47 -15.78
C LEU A 43 -1.70 10.05 -15.64
N PRO A 44 -1.50 11.36 -15.34
CA PRO A 44 -0.15 11.91 -15.15
C PRO A 44 0.57 11.30 -13.95
N ILE A 45 -0.16 10.88 -12.92
CA ILE A 45 0.39 10.20 -11.74
C ILE A 45 0.78 8.77 -12.15
N LEU A 46 -0.11 8.05 -12.84
CA LEU A 46 0.13 6.66 -13.27
C LEU A 46 1.40 6.52 -14.10
N SER A 47 1.66 7.45 -15.03
CA SER A 47 2.85 7.43 -15.89
C SER A 47 4.19 7.53 -15.13
N ARG A 48 4.17 7.96 -13.87
CA ARG A 48 5.37 8.12 -13.03
C ARG A 48 5.63 6.92 -12.12
N ILE A 49 4.67 6.01 -12.00
CA ILE A 49 4.75 4.86 -11.11
C ILE A 49 5.49 3.73 -11.81
N SER A 50 6.50 3.16 -11.14
CA SER A 50 7.39 2.15 -11.75
C SER A 50 6.63 0.92 -12.27
N ILE A 51 5.57 0.48 -11.59
CA ILE A 51 4.78 -0.68 -12.02
C ILE A 51 3.97 -0.44 -13.31
N PHE A 52 3.75 0.81 -13.70
CA PHE A 52 3.05 1.21 -14.93
C PHE A 52 3.99 1.77 -16.00
N GLY A 53 5.31 1.61 -15.81
CA GLY A 53 6.30 2.06 -16.78
C GLY A 53 6.11 1.45 -18.17
N ALA A 54 6.36 2.25 -19.21
CA ALA A 54 6.28 1.84 -20.62
C ALA A 54 4.90 1.32 -21.09
N LEU A 55 3.83 1.61 -20.34
CA LEU A 55 2.47 1.44 -20.83
C LEU A 55 2.10 2.62 -21.76
N ASP A 56 1.42 2.32 -22.86
CA ASP A 56 0.85 3.35 -23.73
C ASP A 56 -0.44 3.96 -23.13
N ASP A 57 -0.95 5.03 -23.73
CA ASP A 57 -2.15 5.73 -23.22
C ASP A 57 -3.38 4.81 -23.15
N GLN A 58 -3.53 3.88 -24.11
CA GLN A 58 -4.64 2.93 -24.13
C GLN A 58 -4.54 1.94 -22.96
N GLN A 59 -3.32 1.46 -22.68
CA GLN A 59 -3.03 0.56 -21.57
C GLN A 59 -3.17 1.26 -20.22
N LEU A 60 -2.70 2.50 -20.09
CA LEU A 60 -2.90 3.30 -18.88
C LEU A 60 -4.39 3.56 -18.63
N TYR A 61 -5.17 3.82 -19.68
CA TYR A 61 -6.62 3.96 -19.58
C TYR A 61 -7.30 2.66 -19.14
N ALA A 62 -6.87 1.51 -19.67
CA ALA A 62 -7.37 0.21 -19.23
C ALA A 62 -7.06 -0.05 -17.75
N VAL A 63 -5.83 0.22 -17.31
CA VAL A 63 -5.44 0.11 -15.88
C VAL A 63 -6.27 1.05 -15.01
N PHE A 64 -6.47 2.30 -15.42
CA PHE A 64 -7.27 3.28 -14.68
C PHE A 64 -8.66 2.74 -14.30
N HIS A 65 -9.35 2.05 -15.22
CA HIS A 65 -10.69 1.47 -14.95
C HIS A 65 -10.68 0.28 -13.98
N LEU A 66 -9.52 -0.31 -13.73
CA LEU A 66 -9.36 -1.39 -12.77
C LEU A 66 -9.04 -0.87 -11.36
N LEU A 67 -8.51 0.35 -11.25
CA LEU A 67 -8.11 0.96 -10.00
C LEU A 67 -9.31 1.46 -9.18
N GLU A 68 -9.16 1.38 -7.87
CA GLU A 68 -10.08 1.91 -6.87
C GLU A 68 -9.33 2.84 -5.92
N VAL A 69 -10.05 3.61 -5.10
CA VAL A 69 -9.46 4.47 -4.07
C VAL A 69 -9.77 3.93 -2.68
N GLU A 70 -8.76 3.83 -1.81
CA GLU A 70 -8.89 3.60 -0.37
C GLU A 70 -8.42 4.86 0.40
N ILE A 71 -9.17 5.27 1.42
CA ILE A 71 -8.85 6.43 2.27
C ILE A 71 -8.55 5.93 3.69
N TYR A 72 -7.45 6.44 4.26
CA TYR A 72 -6.99 6.09 5.59
C TYR A 72 -6.75 7.35 6.42
N LYS A 73 -7.03 7.26 7.72
CA LYS A 73 -6.63 8.25 8.71
C LYS A 73 -5.25 7.95 9.25
N LYS A 74 -4.58 9.00 9.75
CA LYS A 74 -3.35 8.82 10.51
C LYS A 74 -3.53 7.78 11.62
N GLY A 75 -2.66 6.78 11.64
CA GLY A 75 -2.65 5.67 12.59
C GLY A 75 -3.40 4.43 12.11
N ASP A 76 -4.15 4.50 11.01
CA ASP A 76 -4.86 3.33 10.48
C ASP A 76 -3.89 2.28 9.95
N ILE A 77 -4.22 1.02 10.20
CA ILE A 77 -3.51 -0.13 9.64
C ILE A 77 -4.08 -0.41 8.25
N VAL A 78 -3.21 -0.39 7.23
CA VAL A 78 -3.55 -0.67 5.83
C VAL A 78 -3.69 -2.17 5.60
N PHE A 79 -2.77 -2.96 6.16
CA PHE A 79 -2.82 -4.41 6.27
C PHE A 79 -1.86 -4.88 7.37
N GLU A 80 -2.12 -6.08 7.91
CA GLU A 80 -1.27 -6.69 8.93
C GLU A 80 -0.29 -7.72 8.35
N GLN A 81 0.85 -7.85 9.03
CA GLN A 81 1.78 -8.94 8.81
C GLN A 81 1.08 -10.30 8.93
N GLY A 82 1.36 -11.20 7.98
CA GLY A 82 0.74 -12.52 7.91
C GLY A 82 -0.62 -12.55 7.20
N GLU A 83 -1.21 -11.38 6.87
CA GLU A 83 -2.44 -11.35 6.08
C GLU A 83 -2.18 -11.73 4.62
N SER A 84 -3.19 -12.35 4.00
CA SER A 84 -3.14 -12.69 2.57
C SER A 84 -3.30 -11.42 1.72
N PRO A 85 -2.45 -11.21 0.70
CA PRO A 85 -2.48 -10.00 -0.09
C PRO A 85 -3.68 -9.99 -1.04
N THR A 86 -4.42 -8.89 -0.99
CA THR A 86 -5.64 -8.69 -1.80
C THR A 86 -5.49 -7.58 -2.83
N HIS A 87 -4.58 -6.64 -2.62
CA HIS A 87 -4.41 -5.45 -3.45
C HIS A 87 -2.94 -5.07 -3.56
N ILE A 88 -2.57 -4.53 -4.71
CA ILE A 88 -1.38 -3.68 -4.87
C ILE A 88 -1.81 -2.25 -4.59
N ARG A 89 -1.00 -1.47 -3.88
CA ARG A 89 -1.34 -0.12 -3.44
C ARG A 89 -0.32 0.89 -3.92
N ILE A 90 -0.79 2.09 -4.23
CA ILE A 90 0.03 3.23 -4.63
C ILE A 90 -0.36 4.40 -3.75
N VAL A 91 0.63 5.10 -3.21
CA VAL A 91 0.39 6.31 -2.43
C VAL A 91 0.04 7.46 -3.38
N LYS A 92 -1.22 7.91 -3.37
CA LYS A 92 -1.65 9.14 -4.07
C LYS A 92 -1.44 10.37 -3.19
N LYS A 93 -1.62 10.21 -1.88
CA LYS A 93 -1.42 11.25 -0.87
C LYS A 93 -1.08 10.59 0.47
N GLY A 94 -0.24 11.27 1.27
CA GLY A 94 0.14 10.84 2.62
C GLY A 94 1.43 10.04 2.60
N ILE A 95 1.70 9.36 3.72
CA ILE A 95 2.91 8.57 3.94
C ILE A 95 2.50 7.26 4.61
N ILE A 96 2.98 6.14 4.07
CA ILE A 96 2.75 4.80 4.63
C ILE A 96 4.07 4.25 5.16
N ARG A 97 4.07 3.74 6.38
CA ARG A 97 5.24 3.09 6.99
C ARG A 97 5.07 1.58 7.05
N ILE A 98 6.13 0.87 6.71
CA ILE A 98 6.22 -0.58 6.89
C ILE A 98 6.83 -0.90 8.26
N VAL A 99 6.14 -1.73 9.02
CA VAL A 99 6.48 -2.05 10.41
C VAL A 99 6.42 -3.56 10.63
N GLU A 100 7.52 -4.14 11.09
CA GLU A 100 7.57 -5.55 11.51
C GLU A 100 7.20 -5.66 13.00
N ASN A 101 6.52 -6.74 13.39
CA ASN A 101 6.13 -7.03 14.78
C ASN A 101 5.32 -5.90 15.46
N LEU A 102 4.38 -5.31 14.71
CA LEU A 102 3.58 -4.13 15.11
C LEU A 102 2.94 -4.20 16.51
N ARG A 103 2.59 -5.40 17.00
CA ARG A 103 1.91 -5.61 18.30
C ARG A 103 2.84 -5.97 19.46
N GLU A 104 4.12 -6.24 19.19
CA GLU A 104 5.10 -6.66 20.19
C GLU A 104 6.18 -5.60 20.37
N MET A 105 7.22 -5.67 19.54
CA MET A 105 8.32 -4.70 19.48
C MET A 105 8.39 -4.15 18.06
N PRO A 106 7.70 -3.04 17.76
CA PRO A 106 7.63 -2.49 16.42
C PRO A 106 9.01 -2.11 15.89
N LEU A 107 9.39 -2.69 14.76
CA LEU A 107 10.58 -2.31 14.01
C LEU A 107 10.13 -1.59 12.74
N GLU A 108 10.43 -0.29 12.66
CA GLU A 108 10.17 0.52 11.47
C GLU A 108 11.21 0.21 10.40
N LEU A 109 10.76 -0.26 9.22
CA LEU A 109 11.66 -0.70 8.15
C LEU A 109 11.92 0.41 7.12
N TYR A 110 10.86 0.92 6.51
CA TYR A 110 10.94 1.99 5.50
C TYR A 110 9.56 2.63 5.28
N GLU A 111 9.57 3.76 4.58
CA GLU A 111 8.39 4.55 4.24
C GLU A 111 8.13 4.54 2.73
N PHE A 112 6.87 4.74 2.39
CA PHE A 112 6.38 4.94 1.04
C PHE A 112 5.71 6.31 0.95
N ASP A 113 6.22 7.11 0.03
CA ASP A 113 5.77 8.46 -0.27
C ASP A 113 4.90 8.49 -1.53
N VAL A 114 4.34 9.65 -1.84
CA VAL A 114 3.51 9.88 -3.03
C VAL A 114 4.21 9.37 -4.30
N GLY A 115 3.54 8.46 -5.01
CA GLY A 115 4.04 7.81 -6.22
C GLY A 115 4.63 6.43 -5.99
N ASP A 116 4.93 6.06 -4.74
CA ASP A 116 5.44 4.73 -4.42
C ASP A 116 4.34 3.67 -4.45
N CYS A 117 4.74 2.46 -4.85
CA CYS A 117 3.91 1.26 -4.88
C CYS A 117 4.29 0.32 -3.74
N PHE A 118 3.33 -0.39 -3.15
CA PHE A 118 3.60 -1.40 -2.12
C PHE A 118 2.58 -2.54 -2.13
N GLY A 119 2.95 -3.66 -1.51
CA GLY A 119 2.16 -4.90 -1.49
C GLY A 119 2.23 -5.71 -2.80
N GLU A 120 2.85 -5.19 -3.85
CA GLU A 120 3.00 -5.85 -5.15
C GLU A 120 3.73 -7.18 -5.05
N THR A 121 4.82 -7.22 -4.27
CA THR A 121 5.66 -8.41 -4.13
C THR A 121 4.92 -9.55 -3.46
N ALA A 122 4.06 -9.25 -2.47
CA ALA A 122 3.21 -10.25 -1.83
C ALA A 122 2.15 -10.80 -2.81
N VAL A 123 1.52 -9.92 -3.61
CA VAL A 123 0.51 -10.31 -4.61
C VAL A 123 1.11 -11.24 -5.68
N ILE A 124 2.25 -10.89 -6.27
CA ILE A 124 2.86 -11.71 -7.33
C ILE A 124 3.59 -12.94 -6.80
N GLY A 125 4.13 -12.86 -5.57
CA GLY A 125 4.78 -13.99 -4.90
C GLY A 125 3.79 -15.01 -4.36
N ILE A 126 2.51 -14.66 -4.25
CA ILE A 126 1.46 -15.49 -3.63
C ILE A 126 1.88 -15.87 -2.19
N LEU A 127 2.40 -14.88 -1.47
CA LEU A 127 2.87 -15.01 -0.09
C LEU A 127 2.14 -14.02 0.82
N PRO A 128 1.94 -14.36 2.10
CA PRO A 128 1.44 -13.39 3.08
C PRO A 128 2.32 -12.13 3.16
N HIS A 129 1.75 -11.02 3.63
CA HIS A 129 2.53 -9.83 3.93
C HIS A 129 3.61 -10.11 4.98
N THR A 130 4.86 -9.75 4.68
CA THR A 130 6.01 -10.00 5.57
C THR A 130 6.10 -9.02 6.73
N ALA A 131 5.43 -7.87 6.62
CA ALA A 131 5.34 -6.81 7.60
C ALA A 131 3.96 -6.13 7.52
N SER A 132 3.62 -5.30 8.50
CA SER A 132 2.39 -4.51 8.49
C SER A 132 2.61 -3.16 7.80
N ALA A 133 1.56 -2.56 7.26
CA ALA A 133 1.59 -1.20 6.71
C ALA A 133 0.68 -0.28 7.52
N VAL A 134 1.18 0.89 7.91
CA VAL A 134 0.46 1.86 8.76
C VAL A 134 0.52 3.24 8.14
N ALA A 135 -0.61 3.95 8.12
CA ALA A 135 -0.67 5.33 7.64
C ALA A 135 -0.10 6.30 8.69
N LEU A 136 0.93 7.06 8.35
CA LEU A 136 1.52 8.07 9.25
C LEU A 136 0.79 9.41 9.20
N GLU A 137 0.05 9.64 8.12
CA GLU A 137 -0.77 10.81 7.83
C GLU A 137 -2.10 10.38 7.23
N ASP A 138 -3.08 11.30 7.16
CA ASP A 138 -4.28 11.09 6.37
C ASP A 138 -3.90 10.81 4.92
N SER A 139 -4.19 9.59 4.46
CA SER A 139 -3.64 9.03 3.23
C SER A 139 -4.75 8.63 2.25
N GLU A 140 -4.46 8.79 0.97
CA GLU A 140 -5.31 8.32 -0.12
C GLU A 140 -4.47 7.39 -1.00
N LEU A 141 -4.96 6.17 -1.21
CA LEU A 141 -4.26 5.14 -1.95
C LEU A 141 -5.04 4.76 -3.19
N LEU A 142 -4.34 4.66 -4.33
CA LEU A 142 -4.88 3.93 -5.49
C LEU A 142 -4.62 2.46 -5.25
N VAL A 143 -5.64 1.63 -5.44
CA VAL A 143 -5.53 0.19 -5.22
C VAL A 143 -5.87 -0.58 -6.48
N PHE A 144 -5.02 -1.56 -6.81
CA PHE A 144 -5.23 -2.51 -7.90
C PHE A 144 -5.58 -3.86 -7.29
N PRO A 145 -6.86 -4.29 -7.35
CA PRO A 145 -7.28 -5.58 -6.84
C PRO A 145 -6.53 -6.72 -7.51
N ARG A 146 -6.05 -7.68 -6.70
CA ARG A 146 -5.37 -8.89 -7.18
C ARG A 146 -6.20 -9.62 -8.24
N GLU A 147 -7.49 -9.79 -7.99
CA GLU A 147 -8.41 -10.48 -8.90
C GLU A 147 -8.48 -9.79 -10.27
N LYS A 148 -8.50 -8.45 -10.32
CA LYS A 148 -8.50 -7.70 -11.58
C LYS A 148 -7.17 -7.82 -12.32
N LEU A 149 -6.04 -7.78 -11.60
CA LEU A 149 -4.72 -7.99 -12.20
C LEU A 149 -4.63 -9.38 -12.85
N PHE A 150 -5.00 -10.43 -12.12
CA PHE A 150 -4.95 -11.80 -12.66
C PHE A 150 -6.02 -12.04 -13.74
N GLY A 151 -7.16 -11.35 -13.69
CA GLY A 151 -8.17 -11.40 -14.77
C GLY A 151 -7.68 -10.84 -16.11
N LEU A 152 -6.63 -10.01 -16.11
CA LEU A 152 -5.98 -9.56 -17.35
C LEU A 152 -5.30 -10.70 -18.10
N TYR A 153 -4.95 -11.81 -17.43
CA TYR A 153 -4.41 -12.99 -18.10
C TYR A 153 -5.32 -13.50 -19.22
N GLU A 154 -6.63 -13.40 -19.04
CA GLU A 154 -7.62 -13.85 -20.04
C GLU A 154 -8.05 -12.72 -20.97
N THR A 155 -8.18 -11.51 -20.45
CA THR A 155 -8.81 -10.38 -21.17
C THR A 155 -7.82 -9.53 -21.96
N ASP A 156 -6.59 -9.34 -21.46
CA ASP A 156 -5.51 -8.63 -22.15
C ASP A 156 -4.14 -9.20 -21.72
N PRO A 157 -3.71 -10.34 -22.30
CA PRO A 157 -2.46 -11.00 -21.92
C PRO A 157 -1.22 -10.13 -22.14
N LYS A 158 -1.28 -9.18 -23.09
CA LYS A 158 -0.18 -8.26 -23.38
C LYS A 158 -0.01 -7.27 -22.24
N LEU A 159 -1.10 -6.64 -21.79
CA LEU A 159 -1.08 -5.75 -20.64
C LEU A 159 -0.66 -6.49 -19.36
N PHE A 160 -1.21 -7.70 -19.13
CA PHE A 160 -0.82 -8.55 -18.01
C PHE A 160 0.70 -8.80 -18.00
N GLY A 161 1.28 -9.21 -19.13
CA GLY A 161 2.71 -9.47 -19.23
C GLY A 161 3.58 -8.25 -18.93
N LEU A 162 3.18 -7.06 -19.39
CA LEU A 162 3.90 -5.81 -19.11
C LEU A 162 3.84 -5.45 -17.62
N LEU A 163 2.67 -5.55 -17.00
CA LEU A 163 2.48 -5.28 -15.57
C LEU A 163 3.32 -6.24 -14.72
N ILE A 164 3.28 -7.54 -15.00
CA ILE A 164 4.08 -8.53 -14.27
C ILE A 164 5.58 -8.28 -14.44
N LEU A 165 6.05 -7.95 -15.65
CA LEU A 165 7.45 -7.60 -15.88
C LEU A 165 7.87 -6.36 -15.10
N ASN A 166 7.03 -5.33 -15.03
CA ASN A 166 7.33 -4.11 -14.28
C ASN A 166 7.35 -4.37 -12.77
N ILE A 167 6.39 -5.14 -12.25
CA ILE A 167 6.36 -5.53 -10.83
C ILE A 167 7.60 -6.37 -10.49
N ALA A 168 7.97 -7.33 -11.34
CA ALA A 168 9.17 -8.15 -11.13
C ALA A 168 10.45 -7.29 -11.10
N ARG A 169 10.58 -6.30 -11.99
CA ARG A 169 11.71 -5.35 -11.98
C ARG A 169 11.75 -4.54 -10.68
N GLU A 170 10.60 -4.06 -10.22
CA GLU A 170 10.51 -3.31 -8.96
C GLU A 170 10.87 -4.18 -7.76
N ALA A 171 10.42 -5.43 -7.71
CA ALA A 171 10.78 -6.40 -6.68
C ALA A 171 12.30 -6.67 -6.67
N CYS A 172 12.91 -6.88 -7.85
CA CYS A 172 14.37 -7.03 -7.96
C CYS A 172 15.12 -5.79 -7.46
N ARG A 173 14.65 -4.58 -7.84
CA ARG A 173 15.25 -3.31 -7.39
C ARG A 173 15.26 -3.20 -5.87
N ARG A 174 14.14 -3.53 -5.22
CA ARG A 174 14.00 -3.51 -3.75
C ARG A 174 14.87 -4.54 -3.07
N LEU A 175 14.95 -5.75 -3.63
CA LEU A 175 15.81 -6.80 -3.09
C LEU A 175 17.27 -6.36 -3.08
N SER A 176 17.77 -5.84 -4.20
CA SER A 176 19.16 -5.36 -4.30
C SER A 176 19.44 -4.19 -3.34
N GLN A 177 18.50 -3.27 -3.16
CA GLN A 177 18.65 -2.17 -2.19
C GLN A 177 18.69 -2.67 -0.75
N THR A 178 17.88 -3.69 -0.42
CA THR A 178 17.85 -4.27 0.94
C THR A 178 19.12 -5.05 1.24
N GLU A 179 19.67 -5.78 0.27
CA GLU A 179 20.95 -6.49 0.41
C GLU A 179 22.10 -5.54 0.72
N GLU A 180 22.20 -4.40 0.02
CA GLU A 180 23.24 -3.39 0.24
C GLU A 180 23.20 -2.81 1.67
N VAL A 181 21.98 -2.51 2.17
CA VAL A 181 21.77 -2.01 3.53
C VAL A 181 22.13 -3.06 4.59
N MET A 182 21.71 -4.32 4.41
CA MET A 182 22.06 -5.40 5.34
C MET A 182 23.57 -5.67 5.38
N LEU A 183 24.26 -5.60 4.24
CA LEU A 183 25.71 -5.73 4.15
C LEU A 183 26.43 -4.63 4.92
N HIS A 184 25.97 -3.39 4.82
CA HIS A 184 26.51 -2.27 5.59
C HIS A 184 26.42 -2.53 7.11
N TYR A 185 25.24 -2.91 7.61
CA TYR A 185 25.04 -3.22 9.03
C TYR A 185 25.85 -4.43 9.52
N ALA A 186 25.95 -5.49 8.70
CA ALA A 186 26.72 -6.68 9.06
C ALA A 186 28.23 -6.42 9.15
N LEU A 187 28.75 -5.48 8.35
CA LEU A 187 30.16 -5.08 8.35
C LEU A 187 30.47 -4.09 9.48
N GLU A 188 29.59 -3.13 9.76
CA GLU A 188 29.75 -2.21 10.89
C GLU A 188 29.64 -2.92 12.25
N GLY A 189 28.74 -3.90 12.38
CA GLY A 189 28.63 -4.73 13.58
C GLY A 189 29.85 -5.61 13.87
N ARG A 190 30.74 -5.83 12.89
CA ARG A 190 32.01 -6.54 13.06
C ARG A 190 33.18 -5.62 13.45
N ALA A 191 33.07 -4.31 13.24
CA ALA A 191 34.13 -3.35 13.55
C ALA A 191 34.09 -2.83 14.99
N GLY A 192 33.04 -3.15 15.76
CA GLY A 192 32.84 -2.71 17.15
C GLY A 192 32.96 -3.81 18.22
N GLY A 193 33.49 -4.99 17.88
CA GLY A 193 33.63 -6.15 18.79
C GLY A 193 35.08 -6.54 19.05
#